data_AF-A0A5M3N1M5-F1
#
_entry.id   AF-A0A5M3N1M5-F1
#
_cell.length_a   1.000
_cell.length_b   1.000
_cell.length_c   1.000
_cell.angle_alpha   90.00
_cell.angle_beta   90.00
_cell.angle_gamma   90.00
#
_symmetry.space_group_name_H-M   'P 1'
#
loop_
_entity.id
_entity.type
_entity.pdbx_description
1 polymer ?
#
loop_
_entity_poly.entity_id
_entity_poly.type
_entity_poly.pdbx_seq_one_letter_code
_entity_poly.pdbx_strand_id
1 'polypeptide(L)' 'MAAHSFIKLDPAVERWNRMREDAYKHFRFTPRTTFVSLMGFVFVPGAIYYLSTQTTNKWSWAGKRKDQALAKQSS' A
#
# COMPACT_ATOMS: atom_id res chain seq x y z
N MET A 1 15.83 -24.34 29.84
CA MET A 1 15.21 -23.68 31.00
C MET A 1 13.73 -23.55 30.70
N ALA A 2 12.86 -24.30 31.38
CA ALA A 2 11.41 -24.14 31.23
C ALA A 2 10.91 -23.33 32.43
N ALA A 3 10.70 -22.03 32.23
CA ALA A 3 9.98 -21.21 33.20
C ALA A 3 8.51 -21.65 33.18
N HIS A 4 7.91 -21.81 34.36
CA HIS A 4 6.51 -22.20 34.49
C HIS A 4 5.61 -21.07 33.97
N SER A 5 5.19 -21.14 32.71
CA SER A 5 4.28 -20.17 32.12
C SER A 5 2.88 -20.39 32.68
N PHE A 6 2.34 -19.40 33.40
CA PHE A 6 0.97 -19.42 33.93
C PHE A 6 -0.12 -19.26 32.87
N ILE A 7 0.25 -19.27 31.58
CA ILE A 7 -0.65 -19.06 30.45
C ILE A 7 -1.12 -20.43 29.97
N LYS A 8 -2.43 -20.64 29.94
CA LYS A 8 -3.03 -21.80 29.27
C LYS A 8 -2.89 -21.61 27.77
N LEU A 9 -2.02 -22.39 27.16
CA LEU A 9 -1.83 -22.42 25.72
C LEU A 9 -3.01 -23.15 25.08
N ASP A 10 -3.83 -22.41 24.34
CA ASP A 10 -4.89 -22.98 23.52
C ASP A 10 -4.29 -23.44 22.18
N PRO A 11 -4.32 -24.74 21.87
CA PRO A 11 -3.74 -25.25 20.62
C PRO A 11 -4.46 -24.70 19.38
N ALA A 12 -5.70 -24.22 19.48
CA ALA A 12 -6.38 -23.56 18.37
C ALA A 12 -5.74 -22.19 18.04
N VAL A 13 -5.41 -21.40 19.06
CA VAL A 13 -4.76 -20.09 18.91
C VAL A 13 -3.35 -20.25 18.36
N GLU A 14 -2.60 -21.24 18.84
CA GLU A 14 -1.25 -21.52 18.34
C GLU A 14 -1.27 -21.95 16.86
N ARG A 15 -2.20 -22.81 16.45
CA ARG A 15 -2.36 -23.21 15.05
C ARG A 15 -2.73 -22.03 14.16
N TRP A 16 -3.63 -21.16 14.60
CA TRP A 16 -3.96 -19.95 13.85
C TRP A 16 -2.77 -19.00 13.73
N ASN A 17 -1.99 -18.83 14.81
CA ASN A 17 -0.79 -18.02 14.74
C ASN A 17 0.20 -18.59 13.74
N ARG A 18 0.49 -19.90 13.83
CA ARG A 18 1.38 -20.59 12.89
C ARG A 18 0.89 -20.50 11.45
N MET A 19 -0.41 -20.65 11.21
CA MET A 19 -0.99 -20.51 9.86
C MET A 19 -0.74 -19.13 9.25
N ARG A 20 -0.88 -18.05 10.04
CA ARG A 20 -0.63 -16.68 9.55
C ARG A 20 0.85 -16.43 9.30
N GLU A 21 1.72 -16.86 10.22
CA GLU A 21 3.16 -16.69 10.08
C GLU A 21 3.73 -17.51 8.91
N ASP A 22 3.23 -18.72 8.70
CA ASP A 22 3.64 -19.62 7.61
C ASP A 22 2.88 -19.41 6.30
N ALA A 23 2.03 -18.37 6.21
CA ALA A 23 1.19 -18.13 5.03
C ALA A 23 2.02 -17.95 3.74
N TYR A 24 3.19 -17.31 3.85
CA TYR A 24 4.08 -17.08 2.70
C TYR A 24 4.66 -18.39 2.13
N LYS A 25 4.86 -19.42 2.96
CA LYS A 25 5.40 -20.71 2.52
C LYS A 25 4.47 -21.45 1.57
N HIS A 26 3.16 -21.21 1.73
CA HIS A 26 2.11 -21.87 0.95
C HIS A 26 1.54 -20.95 -0.15
N PHE A 27 2.08 -19.74 -0.30
CA PHE A 27 1.61 -18.78 -1.28
C PHE A 27 1.90 -19.28 -2.72
N ARG A 28 0.93 -19.07 -3.62
CA ARG A 28 1.06 -19.40 -5.04
C ARG A 28 0.45 -18.28 -5.88
N PHE A 29 1.12 -17.94 -6.98
CA PHE A 29 0.59 -17.02 -7.97
C PHE A 29 -0.51 -17.71 -8.80
N THR A 30 -1.75 -17.50 -8.38
CA THR A 30 -2.95 -17.80 -9.16
C THR A 30 -3.36 -16.58 -9.99
N PRO A 31 -4.15 -16.72 -11.07
CA PRO A 31 -4.59 -15.57 -11.86
C PRO A 31 -5.21 -14.45 -11.02
N ARG A 32 -6.02 -14.81 -10.01
CA ARG A 32 -6.64 -13.86 -9.09
C ARG A 32 -5.61 -13.13 -8.22
N THR A 33 -4.73 -13.86 -7.54
CA THR A 33 -3.74 -13.27 -6.64
C THR A 33 -2.71 -12.43 -7.40
N THR A 34 -2.31 -12.89 -8.59
CA THR A 34 -1.40 -12.14 -9.46
C THR A 34 -2.02 -10.81 -9.87
N PHE A 35 -3.29 -10.80 -10.28
CA PHE A 35 -3.98 -9.56 -10.62
C PHE A 35 -4.05 -8.60 -9.43
N VAL A 36 -4.40 -9.08 -8.24
CA VAL A 36 -4.45 -8.26 -7.02
C VAL A 36 -3.07 -7.68 -6.69
N SER A 37 -2.01 -8.49 -6.76
CA SER A 37 -0.64 -8.03 -6.54
C SER A 37 -0.21 -6.98 -7.55
N LEU A 38 -0.50 -7.18 -8.84
CA LEU A 38 -0.18 -6.20 -9.88
C LEU A 38 -0.95 -4.89 -9.65
N MET A 39 -2.24 -4.96 -9.31
CA MET A 39 -3.04 -3.78 -9.01
C MET A 39 -2.46 -2.99 -7.83
N GLY A 40 -2.15 -3.67 -6.73
CA GLY A 40 -1.64 -3.03 -5.52
C GLY A 40 -0.22 -2.47 -5.65
N PHE A 41 0.69 -3.19 -6.33
CA PHE A 41 2.10 -2.83 -6.36
C PHE A 41 2.54 -2.08 -7.62
N VAL A 42 1.84 -2.25 -8.74
CA VAL A 42 2.23 -1.64 -10.02
C VAL A 42 1.25 -0.57 -10.43
N PHE A 43 -0.03 -0.91 -10.58
CA PHE A 43 -0.99 0.02 -11.17
C PHE A 43 -1.34 1.18 -10.24
N VAL A 44 -1.59 0.93 -8.95
CA VAL A 44 -1.92 2.00 -7.99
C VAL A 44 -0.74 2.97 -7.80
N PRO A 45 0.49 2.51 -7.46
CA PRO A 45 1.63 3.42 -7.34
C PRO A 45 1.99 4.08 -8.67
N GLY A 46 1.92 3.35 -9.78
CA GLY A 46 2.18 3.88 -11.11
C GLY A 46 1.20 4.98 -11.54
N ALA A 47 -0.09 4.81 -11.25
CA ALA A 47 -1.11 5.83 -11.50
C ALA A 47 -0.87 7.09 -10.65
N ILE A 48 -0.58 6.92 -9.36
CA ILE A 48 -0.26 8.04 -8.46
C ILE A 48 0.97 8.79 -8.97
N TYR A 49 2.03 8.07 -9.34
CA TYR A 49 3.25 8.68 -9.87
C TYR A 49 2.99 9.43 -11.18
N TYR A 50 2.24 8.83 -12.11
CA TYR A 50 1.88 9.47 -13.37
C TYR A 50 1.07 10.75 -13.15
N LEU A 51 0.05 10.71 -12.32
CA LEU A 51 -0.75 11.90 -11.99
C LEU A 51 0.08 12.96 -11.27
N SER A 52 0.98 12.55 -10.37
CA SER A 52 1.90 13.44 -9.68
C SER A 52 2.81 14.16 -10.67
N THR A 53 3.49 13.44 -11.57
CA THR A 53 4.38 14.06 -12.58
C THR A 53 3.64 15.01 -13.50
N GLN A 54 2.38 14.71 -13.84
CA GLN A 54 1.56 15.59 -14.66
C GLN A 54 1.03 16.81 -13.91
N THR A 55 0.98 16.82 -12.59
CA THR A 55 0.43 17.95 -11.80
C THR A 55 1.52 18.74 -11.08
N THR A 56 2.69 18.14 -10.91
CA THR A 56 3.86 18.75 -10.29
C THR A 56 4.22 20.04 -11.01
N ASN A 57 4.36 21.11 -10.23
CA ASN A 57 4.70 22.46 -10.69
C ASN A 57 3.73 23.11 -11.70
N LYS A 58 2.59 22.47 -12.02
CA LYS A 58 1.59 23.08 -12.92
C LYS A 58 0.72 24.11 -12.24
N TRP A 59 0.63 24.09 -10.91
CA TRP A 59 -0.27 24.97 -10.16
C TRP A 59 0.50 25.87 -9.20
N SER A 60 0.22 27.17 -9.25
CA SER A 60 0.77 28.16 -8.31
C SER A 60 -0.37 28.96 -7.70
N TRP A 61 -0.63 28.70 -6.42
CA TRP A 61 -1.71 29.31 -5.65
C TRP A 61 -1.22 30.47 -4.77
N ALA A 62 0.09 30.59 -4.59
CA ALA A 62 0.68 31.59 -3.70
C ALA A 62 0.36 33.01 -4.18
N GLY A 63 -0.39 33.77 -3.37
CA GLY A 63 -0.70 35.18 -3.61
C GLY A 63 -1.67 35.46 -4.77
N LYS A 64 -2.35 34.45 -5.31
CA LYS A 64 -3.31 34.62 -6.43
C LYS A 64 -4.58 35.34 -5.97
N ARG A 65 -5.02 36.35 -6.73
CA ARG A 65 -6.28 37.09 -6.50
C ARG A 65 -7.45 36.46 -7.24
N LYS A 66 -8.68 36.88 -6.91
CA LYS A 66 -9.89 36.55 -7.68
C LYS A 66 -9.65 36.90 -9.16
N ASP A 67 -10.08 36.01 -10.04
CA ASP A 67 -9.95 36.09 -11.51
C ASP A 67 -8.53 35.90 -12.09
N GLN A 68 -7.53 35.51 -11.28
CA GLN A 68 -6.20 35.17 -11.77
C GLN A 68 -6.05 33.68 -12.07
N ALA A 69 -5.40 33.35 -13.19
CA ALA A 69 -5.10 31.97 -13.56
C ALA A 69 -4.17 31.29 -12.55
N LEU A 70 -4.55 30.09 -12.12
CA LEU A 70 -3.84 29.24 -11.16
C LEU A 70 -2.78 28.34 -11.82
N ALA A 71 -2.96 28.06 -13.11
CA ALA A 71 -1.98 27.35 -13.90
C ALA A 71 -0.69 28.19 -14.02
N LYS A 72 0.45 27.56 -13.79
CA LYS A 72 1.77 28.15 -14.00
C LYS A 72 2.01 28.23 -15.51
N GLN A 73 2.19 29.44 -16.03
CA GLN A 73 2.45 29.67 -17.43
C GLN A 73 3.85 29.13 -17.76
N SER A 74 3.93 28.15 -18.67
CA SER A 74 5.20 27.70 -19.22
C SER A 74 5.75 28.85 -20.07
N SER A 75 6.92 29.37 -19.71
CA SER A 75 7.64 30.35 -20.53
C SER A 75 8.39 29.65 -21.67
#